data_AF-A0A0C9SN08-F1
#
_entry.id   AF-A0A0C9SN08-F1
#
_cell.length_a   1.000
_cell.length_b   1.000
_cell.length_c   1.000
_cell.angle_alpha   90.00
_cell.angle_beta   90.00
_cell.angle_gamma   90.00
#
_symmetry.space_group_name_H-M   'P 1'
#
loop_
_entity.id
_entity.type
_entity.pdbx_description
1 polymer ?
#
loop_
_entity_poly.entity_id
_entity_poly.type
_entity_poly.pdbx_seq_one_letter_code
_entity_poly.pdbx_strand_id
1 'polypeptide(L)'
;MAILSGVKPVMYDCCPNSCIAYTKKYIHHQYCPFCEESRLNSNGKPRRQFAYFPLIPRLQGYFQSLDMIKRMSYRELYQHNPGKISDIFDGDHYQQLLRHRVVVDGEKLNHCYFSGSPDVALSLSTDSY
;
A
#
# COMPACT_ATOMS: atom_id res chain seq x y z
N MET A 1 7.90 7.02 18.94
CA MET A 1 8.55 6.31 17.82
C MET A 1 8.33 6.98 16.46
N ALA A 2 7.10 7.36 16.04
CA ALA A 2 6.87 7.96 14.72
C ALA A 2 7.46 9.38 14.48
N ILE A 3 7.65 10.17 15.53
CA ILE A 3 8.18 11.55 15.41
C ILE A 3 9.63 11.55 14.91
N LEU A 4 10.43 10.55 15.30
CA LEU A 4 11.86 10.48 14.95
C LEU A 4 12.10 10.10 13.48
N SER A 5 11.15 9.43 12.82
CA SER A 5 11.26 9.08 11.40
C SER A 5 10.71 10.16 10.46
N GLY A 6 10.21 11.28 10.99
CA GLY A 6 9.57 12.34 10.19
C GLY A 6 8.21 11.96 9.58
N VAL A 7 7.74 10.71 9.75
CA VAL A 7 6.46 10.25 9.22
C VAL A 7 5.33 10.61 10.18
N LYS A 8 4.52 11.60 9.80
CA LYS A 8 3.34 12.00 10.57
C LYS A 8 2.13 11.14 10.20
N PRO A 9 1.40 10.60 11.18
CA PRO A 9 0.15 9.89 10.90
C PRO A 9 -0.92 10.87 10.40
N VAL A 10 -1.77 10.37 9.50
CA VAL A 10 -3.00 11.03 9.04
C VAL A 10 -4.17 10.35 9.75
N MET A 11 -4.98 11.14 10.44
CA MET A 11 -6.15 10.61 11.13
C MET A 11 -7.33 10.56 10.16
N TYR A 12 -7.92 9.38 10.00
CA TYR A 12 -9.16 9.19 9.25
C TYR A 12 -10.29 8.81 10.18
N ASP A 13 -11.42 9.49 10.05
CA ASP A 13 -12.62 9.10 10.78
C ASP A 13 -13.15 7.78 10.22
N CYS A 14 -13.62 6.92 11.12
CA CYS A 14 -14.19 5.62 10.78
C CYS A 14 -15.56 5.46 11.41
N CYS A 15 -16.39 4.63 10.80
CA CYS A 15 -17.59 4.13 11.44
C CYS A 15 -17.19 3.44 12.76
N PRO A 16 -17.92 3.64 13.87
CA PRO A 16 -17.68 2.93 15.14
C PRO A 16 -17.60 1.42 14.97
N ASN A 17 -18.44 0.87 14.08
CA ASN A 17 -18.53 -0.55 13.75
C ASN A 17 -17.57 -0.98 12.62
N SER A 18 -16.58 -0.15 12.26
CA SER A 18 -15.58 -0.44 11.21
C SER A 18 -16.10 -0.62 9.78
N CYS A 19 -17.38 -0.38 9.49
CA CYS A 19 -17.95 -0.61 8.15
C CYS A 19 -17.25 0.21 7.05
N ILE A 20 -16.88 1.46 7.35
CA ILE A 20 -16.20 2.37 6.43
C ILE A 20 -15.21 3.28 7.13
N ALA A 21 -14.23 3.78 6.37
CA ALA A 21 -13.55 5.04 6.66
C ALA A 21 -14.24 6.18 5.88
N TYR A 22 -14.45 7.33 6.52
CA TYR A 22 -15.08 8.52 5.93
C TYR A 22 -14.08 9.27 5.03
N THR A 23 -13.73 8.63 3.91
CA THR A 23 -12.80 9.12 2.89
C THR A 23 -13.45 9.13 1.51
N LYS A 24 -12.85 9.85 0.54
CA LYS A 24 -13.33 9.93 -0.85
C LYS A 24 -14.85 10.18 -0.91
N LYS A 25 -15.63 9.25 -1.47
CA LYS A 25 -17.09 9.34 -1.60
C LYS A 25 -17.85 9.50 -0.28
N TYR A 26 -17.27 9.13 0.85
CA TYR A 26 -17.92 9.19 2.17
C TYR A 26 -17.54 10.43 2.99
N ILE A 27 -16.72 11.35 2.45
CA ILE A 27 -16.15 12.45 3.23
C ILE A 27 -17.20 13.36 3.89
N HIS A 28 -18.34 13.56 3.22
CA HIS A 28 -19.45 14.40 3.69
C HIS A 28 -20.54 13.64 4.47
N HIS A 29 -20.41 12.31 4.63
CA HIS A 29 -21.42 11.54 5.36
C HIS A 29 -21.29 11.79 6.87
N GLN A 30 -22.44 12.02 7.51
CA GLN A 30 -22.57 12.12 8.97
C GLN A 30 -23.01 10.81 9.62
N TYR A 31 -23.62 9.92 8.85
CA TYR A 31 -24.07 8.59 9.29
C TYR A 31 -23.45 7.53 8.38
N CYS A 32 -23.17 6.36 8.94
CA CYS A 32 -22.68 5.23 8.17
C CYS A 32 -23.78 4.76 7.20
N PRO A 33 -23.52 4.64 5.89
CA PRO A 33 -24.53 4.17 4.93
C PRO A 33 -24.84 2.68 5.05
N PHE A 34 -24.14 1.93 5.91
CA PHE A 34 -24.33 0.49 6.09
C PHE A 34 -24.98 0.11 7.42
N CYS A 35 -24.64 0.81 8.52
CA CYS A 35 -25.15 0.50 9.86
C CYS A 35 -25.80 1.70 10.54
N GLU A 36 -25.96 2.82 9.81
CA GLU A 36 -26.66 4.04 10.25
C GLU A 36 -26.10 4.75 11.49
N GLU A 37 -25.05 4.21 12.10
CA GLU A 37 -24.36 4.82 13.23
C GLU A 37 -23.84 6.22 12.88
N SER A 38 -24.03 7.15 13.81
CA SER A 38 -23.47 8.49 13.71
C SER A 38 -21.94 8.43 13.70
N ARG A 39 -21.33 9.21 12.81
CA ARG A 39 -19.88 9.45 12.73
C ARG A 39 -19.37 10.18 13.97
N LEU A 40 -20.12 11.17 14.44
CA LEU A 40 -19.72 12.09 15.50
C LEU A 40 -20.46 11.78 16.80
N ASN A 41 -19.82 12.08 17.94
CA ASN A 41 -20.45 12.07 19.25
C ASN A 41 -21.20 13.39 19.52
N SER A 42 -21.84 13.50 20.69
CA SER A 42 -22.56 14.70 21.12
C SER A 42 -21.69 15.97 21.18
N ASN A 43 -20.37 15.83 21.28
CA ASN A 43 -19.41 16.93 21.29
C ASN A 43 -18.88 17.29 19.88
N GLY A 44 -19.48 16.73 18.82
CA GLY A 44 -19.05 16.95 17.43
C GLY A 44 -17.70 16.31 17.07
N LYS A 45 -17.17 15.42 17.92
CA LYS A 45 -15.90 14.71 17.65
C LYS A 45 -16.15 13.35 17.01
N PRO A 46 -15.27 12.89 16.10
CA PRO A 46 -15.36 11.54 15.53
C PRO A 46 -15.37 10.47 16.64
N ARG A 47 -16.31 9.53 16.54
CA ARG A 47 -16.45 8.43 17.51
C ARG A 47 -15.33 7.38 17.37
N ARG A 48 -14.75 7.26 16.19
CA ARG A 48 -13.61 6.38 15.91
C ARG A 48 -12.71 7.02 14.87
N GLN A 49 -11.39 6.91 15.08
CA GLN A 49 -10.40 7.32 14.10
C GLN A 49 -9.35 6.23 13.91
N PHE A 50 -8.85 6.10 12.68
CA PHE A 50 -7.72 5.27 12.31
C PHE A 50 -6.51 6.15 11.99
N ALA A 51 -5.36 5.83 12.57
CA ALA A 51 -4.10 6.50 12.27
C ALA A 51 -3.42 5.82 11.08
N TYR A 52 -3.50 6.44 9.91
CA TYR A 52 -2.81 5.99 8.70
C TYR A 52 -1.39 6.56 8.65
N PHE A 53 -0.40 5.70 8.47
CA PHE A 53 0.98 6.12 8.22
C PHE A 53 1.24 6.11 6.71
N PRO A 54 1.48 7.28 6.07
CA PRO A 54 1.68 7.35 4.63
C PRO A 54 2.79 6.41 4.14
N LEU A 55 2.48 5.60 3.13
CA LEU A 55 3.41 4.60 2.60
C LEU A 55 4.57 5.24 1.83
N ILE A 56 4.29 6.24 1.00
CA ILE A 56 5.28 6.89 0.11
C ILE A 56 6.54 7.36 0.85
N PRO A 57 6.46 8.19 1.92
CA PRO A 57 7.66 8.66 2.60
C PRO A 57 8.45 7.52 3.27
N ARG A 58 7.78 6.42 3.65
CA ARG A 58 8.46 5.24 4.19
C ARG A 58 9.27 4.52 3.11
N LEU A 59 8.69 4.35 1.93
CA LEU A 59 9.39 3.76 0.78
C LEU A 59 10.59 4.62 0.36
N GLN A 60 10.41 5.94 0.29
CA GLN A 60 11.51 6.87 0.01
C GLN A 60 12.63 6.77 1.05
N GLY A 61 12.28 6.62 2.34
CA GLY A 61 13.24 6.45 3.42
C GLY A 61 14.11 5.20 3.26
N TYR A 62 13.61 4.10 2.68
CA TYR A 62 14.42 2.91 2.43
C TYR A 62 15.56 3.17 1.43
N PHE A 63 15.38 4.10 0.49
CA PHE A 63 16.43 4.49 -0.47
C PHE A 63 17.39 5.56 0.06
N GLN A 64 17.29 5.94 1.34
CA GLN A 64 18.24 6.88 1.98
C GLN A 64 19.33 6.16 2.79
N SER A 65 19.30 4.83 2.86
CA SER A 65 20.30 4.02 3.56
C SER A 65 20.98 3.05 2.60
N LEU A 66 22.31 3.11 2.51
CA LEU A 66 23.09 2.20 1.66
C LEU A 66 22.92 0.74 2.07
N ASP A 67 22.81 0.45 3.37
CA ASP A 67 22.55 -0.92 3.86
C ASP A 67 21.19 -1.40 3.39
N MET A 68 20.16 -0.55 3.48
CA MET A 68 18.82 -0.91 3.05
C MET A 68 18.72 -1.08 1.53
N ILE A 69 19.37 -0.21 0.74
CA ILE A 69 19.44 -0.35 -0.71
C ILE A 69 20.03 -1.72 -1.09
N LYS A 70 21.12 -2.15 -0.44
CA LYS A 70 21.74 -3.47 -0.67
C LYS A 70 20.80 -4.63 -0.33
N ARG A 71 19.93 -4.47 0.68
CA ARG A 71 18.91 -5.48 0.99
C ARG A 71 17.79 -5.48 -0.04
N MET A 72 17.38 -4.30 -0.50
CA MET A 72 16.31 -4.14 -1.49
C MET A 72 16.73 -4.63 -2.89
N SER A 73 18.04 -4.69 -3.19
CA SER A 73 18.52 -5.28 -4.44
C SER A 73 18.39 -6.81 -4.51
N TYR A 74 17.90 -7.47 -3.45
CA TYR A 74 17.65 -8.92 -3.44
C TYR A 74 16.88 -9.41 -4.67
N ARG A 75 15.82 -8.69 -5.07
CA ARG A 75 14.99 -9.03 -6.23
C ARG A 75 15.77 -8.98 -7.54
N GLU A 76 16.64 -7.98 -7.72
CA GLU A 76 17.50 -7.88 -8.90
C GLU A 76 18.52 -9.02 -8.96
N LEU A 77 19.04 -9.42 -7.81
CA LEU A 77 20.04 -10.49 -7.71
C LEU A 77 19.41 -11.90 -7.75
N TYR A 78 18.08 -12.01 -7.69
CA TYR A 78 17.38 -13.28 -7.67
C TYR A 78 17.42 -13.96 -9.05
N GLN A 79 17.74 -15.26 -9.06
CA GLN A 79 17.77 -16.07 -10.27
C GLN A 79 16.58 -17.01 -10.30
N HIS A 80 15.67 -16.77 -11.25
CA HIS A 80 14.53 -17.64 -11.51
C HIS A 80 15.01 -18.99 -12.09
N ASN A 81 14.55 -20.08 -11.49
CA ASN A 81 14.83 -21.44 -11.94
C ASN A 81 13.51 -22.10 -12.40
N PRO A 82 13.32 -22.29 -13.72
CA PRO A 82 12.09 -22.88 -14.25
C PRO A 82 11.77 -24.23 -13.60
N GLY A 83 10.50 -24.42 -13.23
CA GLY A 83 10.02 -25.65 -12.58
C GLY A 83 10.28 -25.73 -11.08
N LYS A 84 10.87 -24.70 -10.46
CA LYS A 84 11.03 -24.59 -9.02
C LYS A 84 10.42 -23.30 -8.50
N ILE A 85 9.65 -23.38 -7.43
CA ILE A 85 9.14 -22.22 -6.69
C ILE A 85 9.91 -22.14 -5.38
N SER A 86 10.77 -21.12 -5.25
CA SER A 86 11.52 -20.82 -4.02
C SER A 86 11.19 -19.43 -3.47
N ASP A 87 10.70 -18.52 -4.33
CA ASP A 87 10.30 -17.16 -3.98
C ASP A 87 9.05 -16.74 -4.78
N ILE A 88 8.44 -15.60 -4.41
CA ILE A 88 7.33 -15.01 -5.15
C ILE A 88 7.70 -14.67 -6.59
N PHE A 89 8.99 -14.41 -6.87
CA PHE A 89 9.47 -14.09 -8.22
C PHE A 89 9.38 -15.28 -9.17
N ASP A 90 9.26 -16.50 -8.68
CA ASP A 90 9.09 -17.69 -9.52
C ASP A 90 7.65 -17.90 -10.01
N GLY A 91 6.68 -17.18 -9.42
CA GLY A 91 5.28 -17.33 -9.79
C GLY A 91 5.03 -16.93 -11.24
N ASP A 92 4.20 -17.72 -11.93
CA ASP A 92 3.86 -17.49 -13.34
C ASP A 92 3.36 -16.06 -13.59
N HIS A 93 2.57 -15.51 -12.66
CA HIS A 93 2.09 -14.14 -12.76
C HIS A 93 3.24 -13.12 -12.76
N TYR A 94 4.23 -13.27 -11.87
CA TYR A 94 5.39 -12.39 -11.83
C TYR A 94 6.21 -12.51 -13.12
N GLN A 95 6.46 -13.74 -13.58
CA GLN A 95 7.19 -14.00 -14.83
C GLN A 95 6.48 -13.43 -16.07
N GLN A 96 5.15 -13.44 -16.08
CA GLN A 96 4.36 -12.76 -17.10
C GLN A 96 4.55 -11.25 -17.03
N LEU A 97 4.45 -10.64 -15.85
CA LEU A 97 4.58 -9.18 -15.67
C LEU A 97 5.92 -8.63 -16.21
N LEU A 98 7.03 -9.37 -16.05
CA LEU A 98 8.35 -8.98 -16.59
C LEU A 98 8.33 -8.71 -18.11
N ARG A 99 7.38 -9.30 -18.84
CA ARG A 99 7.23 -9.16 -20.31
C ARG A 99 6.12 -8.18 -20.71
N HIS A 100 5.37 -7.65 -19.74
CA HIS A 100 4.27 -6.72 -19.98
C HIS A 100 4.70 -5.28 -19.70
N ARG A 101 4.31 -4.37 -20.59
CA ARG A 101 4.51 -2.93 -20.34
C ARG A 101 3.60 -2.44 -19.23
N VAL A 102 4.13 -1.54 -18.41
CA VAL A 102 3.35 -0.90 -17.34
C VAL A 102 2.22 -0.08 -17.95
N VAL A 103 1.02 -0.20 -17.38
CA VAL A 103 -0.14 0.62 -17.73
C VAL A 103 -0.59 1.40 -16.50
N VAL A 104 -0.66 2.72 -16.60
CA VAL A 104 -1.12 3.64 -15.55
C VAL A 104 -2.24 4.49 -16.13
N ASP A 105 -3.40 4.50 -15.48
CA ASP A 105 -4.59 5.27 -15.92
C ASP A 105 -4.96 5.07 -17.40
N GLY A 106 -4.71 3.86 -17.93
CA GLY A 106 -4.98 3.49 -19.33
C GLY A 106 -3.83 3.79 -20.30
N GLU A 107 -2.80 4.51 -19.88
CA GLU A 107 -1.62 4.82 -20.70
C GLU A 107 -0.53 3.77 -20.55
N LYS A 108 -0.01 3.30 -21.69
CA LYS A 108 1.06 2.29 -21.75
C LYS A 108 2.42 2.98 -21.72
N LEU A 109 3.22 2.70 -20.70
CA LEU A 109 4.56 3.27 -20.54
C LEU A 109 5.60 2.56 -21.42
N ASN A 110 6.77 3.18 -21.60
CA ASN A 110 7.86 2.67 -22.44
C ASN A 110 8.77 1.63 -21.75
N HIS A 111 8.35 1.07 -20.61
CA HIS A 111 9.10 0.06 -19.86
C HIS A 111 8.17 -1.06 -19.38
N CYS A 112 8.76 -2.23 -19.09
CA CYS A 112 8.05 -3.38 -18.53
C CYS A 112 7.99 -3.33 -17.01
N TYR A 113 7.05 -4.06 -16.40
CA TYR A 113 7.02 -4.21 -14.94
C TYR A 113 8.34 -4.79 -14.44
N PHE A 114 8.84 -4.25 -13.33
CA PHE A 114 10.07 -4.68 -12.66
C PHE A 114 11.34 -4.63 -13.52
N SER A 115 11.35 -3.78 -14.56
CA SER A 115 12.53 -3.58 -15.41
C SER A 115 13.61 -2.70 -14.77
N GLY A 116 13.26 -1.90 -13.76
CA GLY A 116 14.21 -1.11 -12.99
C GLY A 116 14.73 -1.85 -11.77
N SER A 117 16.04 -1.83 -11.52
CA SER A 117 16.66 -2.32 -10.27
C SER A 117 15.92 -1.86 -9.00
N PRO A 118 15.49 -0.58 -8.87
CA PRO A 118 14.79 -0.09 -7.68
C PRO A 118 13.31 -0.48 -7.58
N ASP A 119 12.72 -1.15 -8.59
CA ASP A 119 11.29 -1.46 -8.55
C ASP A 119 10.93 -2.33 -7.33
N VAL A 120 9.74 -2.17 -6.77
CA VAL A 120 9.32 -2.92 -5.57
C VAL A 120 8.00 -3.61 -5.87
N ALA A 121 7.96 -4.93 -5.65
CA ALA A 121 6.71 -5.67 -5.66
C ALA A 121 6.05 -5.56 -4.28
N LEU A 122 4.82 -5.06 -4.25
CA LEU A 122 4.01 -4.98 -3.03
C LEU A 122 2.77 -5.87 -3.21
N SER A 123 2.63 -6.87 -2.35
CA SER A 123 1.44 -7.70 -2.26
C SER A 123 0.66 -7.38 -0.99
N LEU A 124 -0.66 -7.28 -1.09
CA LEU A 124 -1.56 -7.15 0.05
C LEU A 124 -2.42 -8.41 0.13
N SER A 125 -2.44 -9.05 1.30
CA SER A 125 -3.39 -10.11 1.63
C SER A 125 -4.27 -9.61 2.75
N THR A 126 -5.58 -9.65 2.53
CA THR A 126 -6.60 -9.30 3.53
C THR A 126 -7.47 -10.52 3.76
N ASP A 127 -7.72 -10.86 5.02
CA ASP A 127 -8.87 -11.68 5.35
C ASP A 127 -10.13 -10.88 5.00
N SER A 128 -10.89 -11.37 4.03
CA SER A 128 -12.16 -10.73 3.68
C SER A 128 -13.08 -10.82 4.90
N TYR A 129 -13.67 -9.70 5.30
CA TYR A 129 -14.79 -9.66 6.26
C TYR A 129 -16.11 -9.78 5.52
#